data_AF-A0A1C5AMG2-F1
#
_entry.id   AF-A0A1C5AMG2-F1
#
_cell.length_a   1.000
_cell.length_b   1.000
_cell.length_c   1.000
_cell.angle_alpha   90.00
_cell.angle_beta   90.00
_cell.angle_gamma   90.00
#
_symmetry.space_group_name_H-M   'P 1'
#
loop_
_entity.id
_entity.type
_entity.pdbx_description
1 polymer ?
#
loop_
_entity_poly.entity_id
_entity_poly.type
_entity_poly.pdbx_seq_one_letter_code
_entity_poly.pdbx_strand_id
1 'polypeptide(L)' 'MLARTAARSLAFLAHVDPGETTVSAEDDQGVRHRVFCDNRLDSGRRCVLRADHETPCTSRLPRWPPNAARLPR' A
#
# COMPACT_ATOMS: atom_id res chain seq x y z
N MET A 1 9.32 -4.20 1.23
CA MET A 1 9.28 -2.76 1.64
C MET A 1 9.53 -1.81 0.48
N LEU A 2 10.60 -1.99 -0.29
CA LEU A 2 11.01 -1.10 -1.40
C LEU A 2 9.89 -0.81 -2.41
N ALA A 3 9.22 -1.85 -2.91
CA ALA A 3 8.15 -1.69 -3.91
C ALA A 3 7.00 -0.79 -3.44
N ARG A 4 6.62 -0.86 -2.17
CA ARG A 4 5.59 0.02 -1.60
C ARG A 4 6.04 1.47 -1.54
N THR A 5 7.31 1.72 -1.22
CA THR A 5 7.88 3.07 -1.24
C THR A 5 7.94 3.61 -2.67
N ALA A 6 8.46 2.82 -3.61
CA ALA A 6 8.53 3.20 -5.03
C ALA A 6 7.15 3.53 -5.60
N ALA A 7 6.16 2.65 -5.39
CA ALA A 7 4.78 2.86 -5.84
C ALA A 7 4.16 4.14 -5.26
N ARG A 8 4.45 4.49 -4.00
CA ARG A 8 3.99 5.73 -3.38
C ARG A 8 4.70 6.96 -3.89
N SER A 9 6.01 6.88 -4.11
CA SER A 9 6.79 7.97 -4.68
C SER A 9 6.38 8.29 -6.11
N LEU A 10 5.85 7.32 -6.85
CA LEU A 10 5.37 7.48 -8.22
C LEU A 10 3.87 7.77 -8.32
N ALA A 11 3.12 7.75 -7.21
CA ALA A 11 1.67 7.92 -7.21
C ALA A 11 1.17 9.28 -7.69
N PHE A 12 2.06 10.27 -7.90
CA PHE A 12 1.73 11.55 -8.51
C PHE A 12 1.57 11.47 -10.04
N LEU A 13 2.09 10.41 -10.65
CA LEU A 13 1.93 10.15 -12.08
C LEU A 13 0.53 9.58 -12.32
N ALA A 14 -0.31 10.30 -13.05
CA ALA A 14 -1.71 9.93 -13.29
C ALA A 14 -1.91 8.54 -13.95
N HIS A 15 -0.87 8.00 -14.60
CA HIS A 15 -0.89 6.73 -15.31
C HIS A 15 -0.36 5.56 -14.48
N VAL A 16 0.15 5.81 -13.27
CA VAL A 16 0.63 4.77 -12.36
C VAL A 16 -0.50 4.43 -11.38
N ASP A 17 -0.90 3.16 -11.34
CA ASP A 17 -1.78 2.64 -10.29
C ASP A 17 -0.95 1.89 -9.24
N PRO A 18 -0.69 2.49 -8.05
CA PRO A 18 0.02 1.82 -6.97
C PRO A 18 -0.65 0.52 -6.53
N GLY A 19 -1.98 0.42 -6.63
CA GLY A 19 -2.75 -0.77 -6.23
C GLY A 19 -2.46 -2.00 -7.09
N GLU A 20 -1.96 -1.79 -8.32
CA GLU A 20 -1.56 -2.86 -9.24
C GLU A 20 -0.09 -3.29 -9.07
N THR A 21 0.62 -2.75 -8.07
CA THR A 21 2.02 -3.12 -7.82
C THR A 21 2.14 -4.57 -7.34
N THR A 22 2.96 -5.35 -8.04
CA THR A 22 3.36 -6.71 -7.65
C THR A 22 4.87 -6.82 -7.50
N VAL A 23 5.31 -7.79 -6.69
CA VAL A 23 6.72 -8.19 -6.57
C VAL A 23 6.84 -9.70 -6.77
N SER A 24 8.02 -10.11 -7.19
CA SER A 24 8.37 -11.51 -7.42
C SER A 24 9.76 -11.75 -6.81
N ALA A 25 10.07 -12.99 -6.46
CA ALA A 25 11.46 -13.34 -6.20
C ALA A 25 12.25 -13.22 -7.51
N GLU A 26 13.53 -12.86 -7.43
CA GLU A 26 14.36 -12.69 -8.62
C GLU A 26 14.39 -13.96 -9.48
N ASP A 27 14.55 -15.10 -8.81
CA ASP A 27 14.64 -16.44 -9.39
C ASP A 27 13.26 -17.04 -9.74
N ASP A 28 12.16 -16.37 -9.40
CA ASP A 28 10.79 -16.84 -9.65
C ASP A 28 9.88 -15.68 -10.10
N GLN A 29 10.24 -15.09 -11.24
CA GLN A 29 9.50 -13.97 -11.87
C GLN A 29 8.07 -14.36 -12.31
N GLY A 30 7.77 -15.66 -12.37
CA GLY A 30 6.43 -16.15 -12.68
C GLY A 30 5.43 -15.92 -11.54
N VAL A 31 5.90 -15.91 -10.29
CA VAL A 31 5.07 -15.73 -9.11
C VAL A 31 4.97 -14.25 -8.74
N ARG A 32 3.75 -13.70 -8.79
CA ARG A 32 3.49 -12.28 -8.49
C ARG A 32 2.72 -12.14 -7.18
N HIS A 33 3.38 -11.55 -6.19
CA HIS A 33 2.78 -11.17 -4.92
C HIS A 33 2.30 -9.72 -4.96
N ARG A 34 1.05 -9.48 -4.57
CA ARG A 34 0.51 -8.12 -4.43
C ARG A 34 1.23 -7.37 -3.31
N VAL A 35 1.56 -6.11 -3.56
CA VAL A 35 2.17 -5.24 -2.54
C VAL A 35 1.12 -4.59 -1.64
N PHE A 36 -0.04 -4.29 -2.20
CA PHE A 36 -1.17 -3.68 -1.52
C PHE A 36 -2.36 -4.63 -1.50
N CYS A 37 -3.24 -4.43 -0.51
CA CYS A 37 -4.51 -5.13 -0.45
C CYS A 37 -5.37 -4.78 -1.68
N ASP A 38 -5.98 -5.78 -2.29
CA ASP A 38 -6.76 -5.69 -3.53
C ASP A 38 -8.23 -5.34 -3.29
N ASN A 39 -8.69 -5.41 -2.03
CA ASN A 39 -10.07 -5.09 -1.65
C ASN A 39 -10.49 -3.69 -2.11
N ARG A 40 -11.65 -3.64 -2.75
CA ARG A 40 -12.37 -2.41 -3.11
C ARG A 40 -13.28 -2.00 -1.96
N LEU A 41 -13.21 -0.73 -1.60
CA LEU A 41 -14.04 -0.12 -0.57
C LEU A 41 -15.29 0.51 -1.19
N ASP A 42 -16.32 0.76 -0.39
CA ASP A 42 -17.59 1.38 -0.85
C ASP A 42 -17.40 2.70 -1.59
N SER A 43 -16.33 3.43 -1.25
CA SER A 43 -15.90 4.65 -1.96
C SER A 43 -15.40 4.43 -3.41
N GLY A 44 -15.36 3.19 -3.90
CA GLY A 44 -14.78 2.80 -5.19
C GLY A 44 -13.25 2.73 -5.21
N ARG A 45 -12.57 3.19 -4.14
CA ARG A 45 -11.11 3.18 -4.01
C ARG A 45 -10.61 1.84 -3.48
N ARG A 46 -9.38 1.45 -3.83
CA ARG A 46 -8.68 0.31 -3.23
C ARG A 46 -8.14 0.62 -1.84
N CYS A 47 -7.97 -0.42 -1.04
CA CYS A 47 -7.26 -0.34 0.23
C CYS A 47 -5.79 0.09 0.02
N VAL A 48 -5.27 0.96 0.88
CA VAL A 48 -3.88 1.48 0.80
C VAL A 48 -2.91 0.76 1.76
N LEU A 49 -3.39 -0.27 2.45
CA LEU A 49 -2.61 -1.10 3.35
C LEU A 49 -1.82 -2.18 2.58
N ARG A 50 -0.89 -2.86 3.26
CA ARG A 50 -0.12 -3.96 2.64
C ARG A 50 -1.06 -5.11 2.31
N ALA A 51 -0.70 -5.96 1.36
CA ALA A 51 -1.34 -7.27 1.27
C ALA A 51 -1.27 -7.98 2.65
N ASP A 52 -2.28 -8.80 2.94
CA ASP A 52 -2.37 -9.61 4.16
C ASP A 52 -2.33 -8.80 5.48
N HIS A 53 -2.90 -7.59 5.48
CA HIS A 53 -3.05 -6.80 6.70
C HIS A 53 -4.20 -7.34 7.57
N GLU A 54 -4.03 -7.32 8.89
CA GLU A 54 -5.06 -7.79 9.83
C GLU A 54 -6.05 -6.70 10.25
N THR A 55 -5.70 -5.43 10.08
CA THR A 55 -6.58 -4.30 10.45
C THR A 55 -7.71 -4.12 9.42
N PRO A 56 -8.78 -3.36 9.73
CA PRO A 56 -9.79 -3.03 8.73
C PRO A 56 -9.20 -2.32 7.50
N CYS A 57 -9.75 -2.60 6.31
CA CYS A 57 -9.33 -1.95 5.07
C CYS A 57 -9.58 -0.43 5.14
N THR A 58 -8.68 0.37 4.55
CA THR A 58 -8.82 1.83 4.50
C THR A 58 -8.32 2.41 3.17
N SER A 59 -9.00 3.45 2.67
CA SER A 59 -8.59 4.18 1.45
C SER A 59 -7.64 5.36 1.76
N ARG A 60 -7.37 5.62 3.04
CA ARG A 60 -6.49 6.70 3.49
C ARG A 60 -5.62 6.19 4.63
N LEU A 61 -4.32 6.48 4.56
CA LEU A 61 -3.49 6.31 5.74
C LEU A 61 -3.91 7.35 6.79
N PRO A 62 -3.92 6.98 8.08
CA PRO A 62 -3.95 7.98 9.14
C PRO A 62 -2.83 8.98 8.87
N ARG A 63 -3.16 10.26 8.73
CA ARG A 63 -2.12 11.29 8.77
C ARG A 63 -1.56 11.23 10.18
N TRP A 64 -0.25 10.99 10.31
CA TRP A 64 0.41 11.24 11.58
C TRP A 64 0.19 12.73 11.92
N PRO A 65 -0.48 13.08 13.02
CA PRO A 65 -0.65 14.48 13.37
C PRO A 65 0.74 15.06 13.67
N PRO A 66 1.01 16.33 13.29
CA PRO A 66 2.34 16.93 13.42
C PRO A 66 2.92 16.91 14.85
N ASN A 67 2.10 16.64 15.87
CA ASN A 67 2.48 16.62 17.28
C ASN A 67 2.30 15.26 18.00
N ALA A 68 2.25 14.11 17.30
CA ALA A 68 2.18 12.79 17.97
C ALA A 68 3.51 12.35 18.64
N ALA A 69 4.27 13.30 19.18
CA ALA A 69 5.36 12.98 20.08
C ALA A 69 4.78 12.42 21.40
N ARG A 70 5.16 11.17 21.70
CA ARG A 70 5.16 10.52 23.02
C ARG A 70 3.84 9.86 23.46
N LEU A 71 3.55 8.67 22.91
CA LEU A 71 2.95 7.60 23.70
C LEU A 71 4.09 6.80 24.38
N PRO A 72 4.05 6.55 25.70
CA PRO A 72 5.03 5.69 26.38
C PRO A 72 4.91 4.25 25.87
N ARG A 73 6.05 3.53 25.94
CA ARG A 73 6.25 2.17 25.43
C ARG A 73 5.36 1.14 26.12
#